data_AF-A0A961BLJ4-F1
#
_entry.id   AF-A0A961BLJ4-F1
#
_cell.length_a   1.000
_cell.length_b   1.000
_cell.length_c   1.000
_cell.angle_alpha   90.00
_cell.angle_beta   90.00
_cell.angle_gamma   90.00
#
_symmetry.space_group_name_H-M   'P 1'
#
loop_
_entity.id
_entity.type
_entity.pdbx_description
1 polymer ?
#
loop_
_entity_poly.entity_id
_entity_poly.type
_entity_poly.pdbx_seq_one_letter_code
_entity_poly.pdbx_strand_id
1 'polypeptide(L)'
;MDDGVIATKLDECDRLLLRLSKMCCEPGRSPRLQAVADELTEIRSYLEDLADRSPDDQRRHADQAILRLESAGAALGRLQIGCCAPARMPLYAETLVNLTDIQLAINASVGRSHD
;
A
#
# COMPACT_ATOMS: atom_id res chain seq x y z
N MET A 1 13.47 -2.62 -13.47
CA MET A 1 12.55 -2.31 -12.36
C MET A 1 11.16 -2.39 -12.96
N ASP A 2 10.27 -3.24 -12.44
CA ASP A 2 8.92 -3.41 -13.03
C ASP A 2 8.00 -2.29 -12.52
N ASP A 3 8.44 -1.05 -12.69
CA ASP A 3 7.85 0.15 -12.08
C ASP A 3 6.39 0.35 -12.53
N GLY A 4 6.07 -0.13 -13.74
CA GLY A 4 4.71 -0.16 -14.25
C GLY A 4 3.78 -1.05 -13.43
N VAL A 5 4.27 -2.18 -12.90
CA VAL A 5 3.48 -3.08 -12.05
C VAL A 5 3.22 -2.44 -10.70
N ILE A 6 4.24 -1.84 -10.08
CA ILE A 6 4.09 -1.19 -8.77
C ILE A 6 3.12 0.00 -8.86
N ALA A 7 3.29 0.87 -9.85
CA ALA A 7 2.40 2.01 -10.06
C ALA A 7 0.94 1.57 -10.28
N THR A 8 0.72 0.58 -11.14
CA THR A 8 -0.63 0.03 -11.40
C THR A 8 -1.27 -0.51 -10.11
N LYS A 9 -0.50 -1.22 -9.28
CA LYS A 9 -1.00 -1.79 -8.03
C LYS A 9 -1.33 -0.72 -6.99
N LEU A 10 -0.55 0.36 -6.94
CA LEU A 10 -0.84 1.52 -6.08
C LEU A 10 -2.12 2.23 -6.53
N ASP A 11 -2.31 2.41 -7.85
CA ASP A 11 -3.54 3.00 -8.41
C ASP A 11 -4.77 2.15 -8.05
N GLU A 12 -4.61 0.83 -8.09
CA GLU A 12 -5.66 -0.12 -7.71
C GLU A 12 -6.01 -0.03 -6.22
N CYS A 13 -5.00 0.12 -5.35
CA CYS A 13 -5.22 0.38 -3.93
C CYS A 13 -6.01 1.67 -3.71
N ASP A 14 -5.66 2.78 -4.38
CA ASP A 14 -6.38 4.05 -4.26
C ASP A 14 -7.83 3.93 -4.72
N ARG A 15 -8.08 3.23 -5.84
CA ARG A 15 -9.43 2.96 -6.34
C ARG A 15 -10.25 2.15 -5.33
N LEU A 16 -9.67 1.13 -4.71
CA LEU A 16 -10.34 0.29 -3.72
C LEU A 16 -10.62 1.05 -2.42
N LEU A 17 -9.67 1.87 -1.95
CA LEU A 17 -9.86 2.73 -0.78
C LEU A 17 -10.94 3.78 -1.00
N LEU A 18 -11.01 4.39 -2.18
CA LEU A 18 -12.08 5.31 -2.54
C LEU A 18 -13.45 4.61 -2.56
N ARG A 19 -13.50 3.35 -3.00
CA ARG A 19 -14.74 2.56 -2.95
C ARG A 19 -15.13 2.22 -1.51
N LEU A 20 -14.16 1.84 -0.68
CA LEU A 20 -14.34 1.59 0.75
C LEU A 20 -14.86 2.83 1.49
N SER A 21 -14.32 4.02 1.18
CA SER A 21 -14.72 5.27 1.81
C SER A 21 -16.16 5.65 1.46
N LYS A 22 -16.56 5.49 0.19
CA LYS A 22 -17.96 5.72 -0.26
C LYS A 22 -18.96 4.76 0.36
N MET A 23 -18.54 3.54 0.72
CA MET A 23 -19.38 2.53 1.36
C MET A 23 -19.36 2.62 2.89
N CYS A 24 -18.59 3.53 3.46
CA CYS A 24 -18.40 3.62 4.90
C CYS A 24 -19.62 4.25 5.57
N CYS A 25 -20.14 3.57 6.60
CA CYS A 25 -21.33 3.99 7.34
C CYS A 25 -21.02 4.80 8.60
N GLU A 26 -19.75 5.04 8.92
CA GLU A 26 -19.33 5.66 10.17
C GLU A 26 -18.35 6.83 9.92
N PRO A 27 -18.68 8.07 10.34
CA PRO A 27 -17.84 9.25 10.11
C PRO A 27 -16.42 9.13 10.67
N GLY A 28 -16.24 8.46 11.82
CA GLY A 28 -14.94 8.27 12.47
C GLY A 28 -13.97 7.31 11.76
N ARG A 29 -14.42 6.62 10.69
CA ARG A 29 -13.57 5.74 9.88
C ARG A 29 -12.99 6.41 8.66
N SER A 30 -13.59 7.51 8.20
CA SER A 30 -13.05 8.32 7.13
C SER A 30 -11.61 8.81 7.44
N PRO A 31 -11.27 9.26 8.67
CA PRO A 31 -9.90 9.61 9.04
C PRO A 31 -8.92 8.43 9.00
N ARG A 32 -9.36 7.22 9.36
CA ARG A 32 -8.49 6.02 9.33
C ARG A 32 -8.24 5.53 7.91
N LEU A 33 -9.24 5.59 7.04
CA LEU A 33 -9.07 5.31 5.60
C LEU A 33 -8.19 6.39 4.94
N GLN A 34 -8.35 7.65 5.35
CA GLN A 34 -7.49 8.75 4.91
C GLN A 34 -6.04 8.49 5.29
N ALA A 35 -5.78 8.06 6.54
CA ALA A 35 -4.42 7.71 6.95
C ALA A 35 -3.81 6.59 6.08
N VAL A 36 -4.58 5.60 5.63
CA VAL A 36 -4.07 4.59 4.68
C VAL A 36 -3.73 5.23 3.32
N ALA A 37 -4.58 6.12 2.82
CA ALA A 37 -4.32 6.84 1.56
C ALA A 37 -3.08 7.76 1.66
N ASP A 38 -2.85 8.38 2.82
CA ASP A 38 -1.67 9.20 3.06
C ASP A 38 -0.40 8.32 3.04
N GLU A 39 -0.43 7.12 3.63
CA GLU A 39 0.67 6.15 3.56
C GLU A 39 0.95 5.69 2.12
N LEU A 40 -0.09 5.46 1.30
CA LEU A 40 0.08 5.14 -0.13
C LEU A 40 0.75 6.28 -0.91
N THR A 41 0.43 7.52 -0.57
CA THR A 41 1.07 8.70 -1.16
C THR A 41 2.55 8.78 -0.78
N GLU A 42 2.88 8.53 0.49
CA GLU A 42 4.28 8.44 0.94
C GLU A 42 5.02 7.31 0.22
N ILE A 43 4.42 6.12 0.07
CA ILE A 43 5.02 5.00 -0.67
C ILE A 43 5.38 5.42 -2.09
N ARG A 44 4.47 6.09 -2.81
CA ARG A 44 4.75 6.61 -4.16
C ARG A 44 5.97 7.54 -4.14
N SER A 45 6.04 8.48 -3.20
CA SER A 45 7.15 9.42 -3.10
C SER A 45 8.51 8.76 -2.84
N TYR A 46 8.55 7.66 -2.08
CA TYR A 46 9.80 6.92 -1.86
C TYR A 46 10.25 6.16 -3.11
N LEU A 47 9.29 5.70 -3.93
CA LEU A 47 9.54 4.93 -5.15
C LEU A 47 9.74 5.81 -6.39
N GLU A 48 9.40 7.09 -6.31
CA GLU A 48 9.61 8.06 -7.38
C GLU A 48 11.10 8.23 -7.67
N ASP A 49 11.44 8.10 -8.95
CA ASP A 49 12.81 8.14 -9.49
C ASP A 49 13.79 7.17 -8.80
N LEU A 50 13.28 6.07 -8.23
CA LEU A 50 14.11 5.09 -7.52
C LEU A 50 15.23 4.55 -8.42
N ALA A 51 14.93 4.30 -9.69
CA ALA A 51 15.89 3.80 -10.67
C ALA A 51 17.08 4.75 -10.92
N ASP A 52 16.89 6.06 -10.75
CA ASP A 52 17.92 7.09 -11.00
C ASP A 52 18.82 7.36 -9.78
N ARG A 53 18.51 6.74 -8.63
CA ARG A 53 19.26 6.91 -7.37
C ARG A 53 20.48 5.99 -7.30
N SER A 54 21.41 6.34 -6.40
CA SER A 54 22.54 5.45 -6.07
C SER A 54 22.05 4.12 -5.46
N PRO A 55 22.81 3.03 -5.55
CA PRO A 55 22.39 1.74 -4.96
C PRO A 55 22.09 1.80 -3.46
N ASP A 56 22.86 2.58 -2.70
CA ASP A 56 22.64 2.79 -1.26
C ASP A 56 21.33 3.56 -1.00
N ASP A 57 21.06 4.59 -1.80
CA ASP A 57 19.82 5.36 -1.70
C ASP A 57 18.60 4.54 -2.13
N GLN A 58 18.73 3.72 -3.18
CA GLN A 58 17.70 2.78 -3.62
C GLN A 58 17.27 1.86 -2.48
N ARG A 59 18.25 1.25 -1.79
CA ARG A 59 17.98 0.36 -0.67
C ARG A 59 17.30 1.08 0.48
N ARG A 60 17.78 2.28 0.83
CA ARG A 60 17.18 3.09 1.91
C ARG A 60 15.74 3.49 1.60
N HIS A 61 15.47 3.93 0.38
CA HIS A 61 14.13 4.33 -0.06
C HIS A 61 13.19 3.13 -0.13
N ALA A 62 13.64 1.99 -0.63
CA ALA A 62 12.87 0.74 -0.60
C ALA A 62 12.51 0.32 0.83
N ASP A 63 13.46 0.44 1.77
CA ASP A 63 13.20 0.14 3.18
C ASP A 63 12.15 1.08 3.80
N GLN A 64 12.18 2.37 3.46
CA GLN A 64 11.13 3.30 3.87
C GLN A 64 9.77 2.94 3.25
N ALA A 65 9.73 2.64 1.95
CA ALA A 65 8.51 2.22 1.27
C ALA A 65 7.91 0.95 1.91
N ILE A 66 8.74 -0.04 2.25
CA ILE A 66 8.29 -1.28 2.93
C ILE A 66 7.70 -0.99 4.31
N LEU A 67 8.37 -0.16 5.12
CA LEU A 67 7.84 0.23 6.44
C LEU A 67 6.45 0.89 6.34
N ARG A 68 6.25 1.72 5.31
CA ARG A 68 4.97 2.38 5.03
C ARG A 68 3.92 1.38 4.55
N LEU A 69 4.28 0.41 3.71
CA LEU A 69 3.40 -0.68 3.28
C LEU A 69 2.92 -1.52 4.47
N GLU A 70 3.81 -1.85 5.39
CA GLU A 70 3.47 -2.59 6.62
C GLU A 70 2.53 -1.79 7.53
N SER A 71 2.79 -0.49 7.69
CA SER A 71 1.91 0.43 8.42
C SER A 71 0.51 0.47 7.80
N ALA A 72 0.43 0.66 6.48
CA ALA A 72 -0.81 0.68 5.71
C ALA A 72 -1.58 -0.64 5.83
N GLY A 73 -0.89 -1.78 5.67
CA GLY A 73 -1.48 -3.11 5.83
C GLY A 73 -2.04 -3.35 7.23
N ALA A 74 -1.30 -2.96 8.28
CA ALA A 74 -1.75 -3.07 9.66
C ALA A 74 -2.97 -2.18 9.94
N ALA A 75 -2.99 -0.95 9.42
CA ALA A 75 -4.13 -0.05 9.53
C ALA A 75 -5.38 -0.61 8.82
N LEU A 76 -5.20 -1.18 7.63
CA LEU A 76 -6.26 -1.80 6.86
C LEU A 76 -6.81 -3.07 7.54
N GLY A 77 -5.95 -3.90 8.11
CA GLY A 77 -6.36 -5.08 8.89
C GLY A 77 -7.20 -4.70 10.13
N ARG A 78 -6.83 -3.63 10.84
CA ARG A 78 -7.65 -3.09 11.94
C ARG A 78 -9.02 -2.61 11.46
N LEU A 79 -9.07 -1.95 10.29
CA LEU A 79 -10.32 -1.51 9.68
C LEU A 79 -11.21 -2.69 9.27
N GLN A 80 -10.62 -3.75 8.71
CA GLN A 80 -11.32 -4.96 8.32
C GLN A 80 -12.02 -5.61 9.52
N ILE A 81 -11.31 -5.81 10.64
CA ILE A 81 -11.89 -6.40 11.87
C ILE A 81 -13.00 -5.50 12.43
N GLY A 82 -12.79 -4.18 12.42
CA GLY A 82 -13.80 -3.25 12.93
C GLY A 82 -15.03 -3.11 12.03
N CYS A 83 -15.00 -3.57 10.77
CA CYS A 83 -15.99 -3.25 9.73
C CYS A 83 -16.77 -4.48 9.23
N CYS A 84 -17.91 -4.78 9.88
CA CYS A 84 -18.63 -6.05 9.72
C CYS A 84 -19.51 -6.18 8.45
N ALA A 85 -19.29 -5.42 7.38
CA ALA A 85 -20.15 -5.47 6.20
C ALA A 85 -19.63 -6.51 5.18
N PRO A 86 -20.37 -7.61 4.89
CA PRO A 86 -19.90 -8.67 3.97
C PRO A 86 -19.52 -8.14 2.59
N ALA A 87 -20.21 -7.12 2.09
CA ALA A 87 -19.95 -6.49 0.80
C ALA A 87 -18.59 -5.74 0.72
N ARG A 88 -17.97 -5.41 1.86
CA ARG A 88 -16.68 -4.69 1.93
C ARG A 88 -15.49 -5.61 2.15
N MET A 89 -15.71 -6.82 2.65
CA MET A 89 -14.65 -7.81 2.91
C MET A 89 -13.80 -8.12 1.67
N PRO A 90 -14.38 -8.29 0.46
CA PRO A 90 -13.58 -8.48 -0.74
C PRO A 90 -12.66 -7.29 -1.04
N LEU A 91 -13.12 -6.05 -0.80
CA LEU A 91 -12.32 -4.85 -1.07
C LEU A 91 -11.11 -4.76 -0.12
N TYR A 92 -11.28 -5.10 1.15
CA TYR A 92 -10.15 -5.17 2.09
C TYR A 92 -9.13 -6.24 1.68
N ALA A 93 -9.61 -7.44 1.33
CA ALA A 93 -8.75 -8.53 0.90
C ALA A 93 -7.97 -8.18 -0.39
N GLU A 94 -8.65 -7.63 -1.39
CA GLU A 94 -8.03 -7.21 -2.66
C GLU A 94 -6.99 -6.11 -2.44
N THR A 95 -7.27 -5.14 -1.56
CA THR A 95 -6.31 -4.09 -1.22
C THR A 95 -5.08 -4.69 -0.51
N LEU A 96 -5.26 -5.61 0.45
CA LEU A 96 -4.14 -6.29 1.12
C LEU A 96 -3.28 -7.10 0.14
N VAL A 97 -3.90 -7.79 -0.82
CA VAL A 97 -3.17 -8.52 -1.87
C VAL A 97 -2.32 -7.57 -2.71
N ASN A 98 -2.86 -6.43 -3.13
CA ASN A 98 -2.09 -5.44 -3.89
C ASN A 98 -0.92 -4.87 -3.07
N LEU A 99 -1.10 -4.61 -1.76
CA LEU A 99 0.00 -4.20 -0.89
C LEU A 99 1.11 -5.25 -0.81
N THR A 100 0.75 -6.54 -0.70
CA THR A 100 1.71 -7.63 -0.70
C THR A 100 2.45 -7.75 -2.04
N ASP A 101 1.73 -7.63 -3.17
CA ASP A 101 2.34 -7.67 -4.51
C ASP A 101 3.36 -6.53 -4.68
N ILE A 102 3.04 -5.33 -4.20
CA ILE A 102 3.97 -4.18 -4.22
C ILE A 102 5.22 -4.49 -3.38
N GLN A 103 5.04 -5.00 -2.16
CA GLN A 103 6.17 -5.34 -1.29
C GLN A 103 7.10 -6.38 -1.92
N LEU A 104 6.54 -7.42 -2.55
CA LEU A 104 7.30 -8.44 -3.28
C LEU A 104 8.06 -7.84 -4.47
N ALA A 105 7.42 -6.97 -5.24
CA ALA A 105 8.05 -6.28 -6.36
C ALA A 105 9.20 -5.37 -5.92
N ILE A 106 9.04 -4.62 -4.83
CA ILE A 106 10.10 -3.79 -4.25
C ILE A 106 11.28 -4.69 -3.83
N ASN A 107 11.03 -5.75 -3.05
CA ASN A 107 12.08 -6.66 -2.59
C ASN A 107 12.87 -7.28 -3.76
N ALA A 108 12.17 -7.71 -4.82
CA ALA A 108 12.80 -8.21 -6.03
C ALA A 108 13.66 -7.14 -6.73
N SER A 109 13.20 -5.89 -6.76
CA SER A 109 13.90 -4.78 -7.43
C SER A 109 15.23 -4.39 -6.75
N VAL A 110 15.30 -4.50 -5.42
CA VAL A 110 16.53 -4.18 -4.65
C VAL A 110 17.37 -5.41 -4.31
N GLY A 111 17.07 -6.57 -4.93
CA GLY A 111 17.85 -7.79 -4.75
C GLY A 111 17.72 -8.45 -3.37
N ARG A 112 16.64 -8.17 -2.62
CA ARG A 112 16.30 -8.88 -1.38
C ARG A 112 15.58 -10.19 -1.72
N SER A 113 16.32 -11.16 -2.25
CA SER A 113 15.88 -12.55 -2.24
C SER A 113 16.16 -13.10 -0.83
N HIS A 114 15.13 -13.68 -0.19
CA HIS A 114 15.15 -14.25 1.17
C HIS A 114 16.54 -14.78 1.59
N ASP A 115 17.18 -14.07 2.52
CA ASP A 115 18.20 -14.62 3.43
C ASP A 115 17.50 -15.18 4.69
#